data_AF-A0A4R9BNC5-F1
#
_entry.id   AF-A0A4R9BNC5-F1
#
_cell.length_a   1.000
_cell.length_b   1.000
_cell.length_c   1.000
_cell.angle_alpha   90.00
_cell.angle_beta   90.00
_cell.angle_gamma   90.00
#
_symmetry.space_group_name_H-M   'P 1'
#
loop_
_entity.id
_entity.type
_entity.pdbx_description
1 polymer ?
#
loop_
_entity_poly.entity_id
_entity_poly.type
_entity_poly.pdbx_seq_one_letter_code
_entity_poly.pdbx_strand_id
1 'polypeptide(L)'
;MTLVGAVVLWMRVLRTVRTGVKASVEWVGETVTPAGWVVVAAAIVLLPLGLVFGWTELIVTGCVAVALILISLPFLAGGRAYSVDFVLPVDRVVAGSEVLGTLTVTNVSKRLELPGRVDVPIGKGLADVYVPLLRAGQVHEEHVRVPAYRRGVIDVGPVTTVRSDPLGVLGREVAWADVNRLFVHPVTVSIPSTSAGFVRDLEGNPTSDIVDSDISFHAIREYAPGDGQRHIHWKSTAKTGKLMVRQFEESRRSRLAIVLSRNAAEYASEEEFEMAVSAAGSLGVRAIRDGRDLAVVASEEIPDIVRSSIRSVRSLSVVSTRTLLDDLTAIETSPHAMHVEDVCVLAAQVVPDISIAFVVCGSVMTARRLQALTLKFSGNVQVVAVLCNPNEQPSFRDLAGTSVLTIGVLDDFRSLLSRRAA
;
A
#
# COMPACT_ATOMS: atom_id res chain seq x y z
N MET A 1 -64.25 26.22 -6.93
CA MET A 1 -62.83 25.97 -6.60
C MET A 1 -62.30 27.18 -5.85
N THR A 2 -61.81 27.01 -4.62
CA THR A 2 -61.27 28.12 -3.82
C THR A 2 -59.90 28.55 -4.34
N LEU A 3 -59.61 29.86 -4.30
CA LEU A 3 -58.32 30.47 -4.71
C LEU A 3 -57.10 29.71 -4.12
N VAL A 4 -57.25 29.20 -2.89
CA VAL A 4 -56.24 28.38 -2.19
C VAL A 4 -55.95 27.05 -2.93
N GLY A 5 -56.98 26.38 -3.46
CA GLY A 5 -56.82 25.14 -4.23
C GLY A 5 -56.07 25.35 -5.56
N ALA A 6 -56.28 26.49 -6.22
CA ALA A 6 -55.58 26.85 -7.45
C ALA A 6 -54.09 27.16 -7.19
N VAL A 7 -53.78 27.88 -6.10
CA VAL A 7 -52.40 28.19 -5.71
C VAL A 7 -51.62 26.95 -5.29
N VAL A 8 -52.24 26.02 -4.55
CA VAL A 8 -51.59 24.76 -4.15
C VAL A 8 -51.36 23.84 -5.36
N LEU A 9 -52.30 23.79 -6.31
CA LEU A 9 -52.12 23.05 -7.57
C LEU A 9 -50.99 23.66 -8.41
N TRP A 10 -50.95 24.99 -8.53
CA TRP A 10 -49.91 25.74 -9.24
C TRP A 10 -48.52 25.50 -8.63
N MET A 11 -48.39 25.55 -7.30
CA MET A 11 -47.12 25.26 -6.60
C MET A 11 -46.68 23.80 -6.76
N ARG A 12 -47.61 22.83 -6.79
CA ARG A 12 -47.28 21.42 -7.04
C ARG A 12 -46.79 21.21 -8.47
N VAL A 13 -47.45 21.80 -9.46
CA VAL A 13 -47.05 21.77 -10.88
C VAL A 13 -45.69 22.44 -11.05
N LEU A 14 -45.46 23.62 -10.46
CA LEU A 14 -44.16 24.29 -10.50
C LEU A 14 -43.05 23.47 -9.86
N ARG A 15 -43.31 22.79 -8.75
CA ARG A 15 -42.32 21.90 -8.13
C ARG A 15 -42.02 20.70 -9.01
N THR A 16 -43.02 20.03 -9.58
CA THR A 16 -42.82 18.87 -10.49
C THR A 16 -42.11 19.26 -11.76
N VAL A 17 -42.48 20.40 -12.37
CA VAL A 17 -41.80 20.97 -13.53
C VAL A 17 -40.36 21.34 -13.18
N ARG A 18 -40.10 21.94 -12.02
CA ARG A 18 -38.74 22.34 -11.62
C ARG A 18 -37.85 21.13 -11.30
N THR A 19 -38.37 20.08 -10.67
CA THR A 19 -37.64 18.81 -10.51
C THR A 19 -37.44 18.09 -11.82
N GLY A 20 -38.42 18.10 -12.72
CA GLY A 20 -38.31 17.51 -14.07
C GLY A 20 -37.28 18.24 -14.93
N VAL A 21 -37.27 19.58 -14.89
CA VAL A 21 -36.28 20.42 -15.58
C VAL A 21 -34.89 20.20 -15.00
N LYS A 22 -34.74 20.16 -13.67
CA LYS A 22 -33.44 19.91 -13.05
C LYS A 22 -32.88 18.52 -13.41
N ALA A 23 -33.71 17.48 -13.33
CA ALA A 23 -33.34 16.13 -13.73
C ALA A 23 -33.02 16.02 -15.23
N SER A 24 -33.72 16.77 -16.09
CA SER A 24 -33.45 16.81 -17.52
C SER A 24 -32.14 17.55 -17.83
N VAL A 25 -31.84 18.64 -17.10
CA VAL A 25 -30.61 19.41 -17.25
C VAL A 25 -29.39 18.62 -16.76
N GLU A 26 -29.51 17.92 -15.62
CA GLU A 26 -28.46 17.01 -15.13
C GLU A 26 -28.24 15.85 -16.12
N TRP A 27 -29.33 15.24 -16.62
CA TRP A 27 -29.25 14.17 -17.61
C TRP A 27 -28.59 14.62 -18.93
N VAL A 28 -28.94 15.82 -19.44
CA VAL A 28 -28.32 16.39 -20.64
C VAL A 28 -26.85 16.75 -20.38
N GLY A 29 -26.53 17.32 -19.21
CA GLY A 29 -25.16 17.69 -18.83
C GLY A 29 -24.22 16.48 -18.74
N GLU A 30 -24.70 15.35 -18.23
CA GLU A 30 -23.93 14.09 -18.16
C GLU A 30 -23.79 13.36 -19.51
N THR A 31 -24.63 13.72 -20.49
CA THR A 31 -24.75 12.99 -21.76
C THR A 31 -24.10 13.73 -22.94
N VAL A 32 -24.01 15.06 -22.89
CA VAL A 32 -23.46 15.86 -24.01
C VAL A 32 -21.96 16.07 -23.80
N THR A 33 -21.15 15.62 -24.75
CA THR A 33 -19.69 15.79 -24.71
C THR A 33 -19.30 17.26 -24.92
N PRO A 34 -18.05 17.68 -24.66
CA PRO A 34 -17.59 19.03 -24.99
C PRO A 34 -17.78 19.38 -26.47
N ALA A 35 -17.56 18.43 -27.38
CA ALA A 35 -17.83 18.60 -28.80
C ALA A 35 -19.34 18.68 -29.10
N GLY A 36 -20.16 17.90 -28.40
CA GLY A 36 -21.62 17.94 -28.47
C GLY A 36 -22.18 19.31 -28.12
N TRP A 37 -21.63 20.00 -27.12
CA TRP A 37 -22.03 21.36 -26.78
C TRP A 37 -21.78 22.36 -27.90
N VAL A 38 -20.71 22.20 -28.67
CA VAL A 38 -20.44 23.01 -29.87
C VAL A 38 -21.49 22.76 -30.95
N VAL A 39 -21.85 21.49 -31.18
CA VAL A 39 -22.89 21.11 -32.15
C VAL A 39 -24.27 21.63 -31.73
N VAL A 40 -24.61 21.52 -30.45
CA VAL A 40 -25.86 22.06 -29.89
C VAL A 40 -25.90 23.59 -30.01
N ALA A 41 -24.81 24.27 -29.68
CA ALA A 41 -24.71 25.72 -29.83
C ALA A 41 -24.84 26.15 -31.30
N ALA A 42 -24.20 25.44 -32.23
CA ALA A 42 -24.32 25.69 -33.66
C ALA A 42 -25.77 25.53 -34.15
N ALA A 43 -26.47 24.48 -33.70
CA ALA A 43 -27.88 24.25 -34.04
C ALA A 43 -28.80 25.37 -33.49
N ILE A 44 -28.56 25.84 -32.26
CA ILE A 44 -29.40 26.84 -31.60
C ILE A 44 -29.11 28.27 -32.08
N VAL A 45 -27.87 28.59 -32.46
CA VAL A 45 -27.45 29.96 -32.81
C VAL A 45 -27.41 30.18 -34.32
N LEU A 46 -26.77 29.29 -35.08
CA LEU A 46 -26.55 29.51 -36.51
C LEU A 46 -27.83 29.32 -37.32
N LEU A 47 -28.69 28.36 -36.94
CA LEU A 47 -29.93 28.10 -37.66
C LEU A 47 -30.90 29.29 -37.59
N PRO A 48 -31.22 29.89 -36.42
CA PRO A 48 -32.10 31.06 -36.38
C PRO A 48 -31.47 32.30 -37.01
N LEU A 49 -30.17 32.55 -36.80
CA LEU A 49 -29.48 33.67 -37.44
C LEU A 49 -29.51 33.54 -38.97
N GLY A 50 -29.23 32.35 -39.50
CA GLY A 50 -29.32 32.08 -40.94
C GLY A 50 -30.71 32.36 -41.49
N LEU A 51 -31.76 31.96 -40.77
CA LEU A 51 -33.16 32.20 -41.16
C LEU A 51 -33.55 33.70 -41.10
N VAL A 52 -33.06 34.44 -40.09
CA VAL A 52 -33.35 35.88 -39.93
C VAL A 52 -32.61 36.72 -40.97
N PHE A 53 -31.33 36.43 -41.21
CA PHE A 53 -30.48 37.20 -42.13
C PHE A 53 -30.51 36.68 -43.58
N GLY A 54 -31.14 35.54 -43.84
CA GLY A 54 -31.21 34.91 -45.16
C GLY A 54 -29.88 34.34 -45.67
N TRP A 55 -28.93 34.07 -44.77
CA TRP A 55 -27.61 33.58 -45.12
C TRP A 55 -27.59 32.06 -45.27
N THR A 56 -27.51 31.58 -46.50
CA THR A 56 -27.59 30.14 -46.83
C THR A 56 -26.52 29.31 -46.11
N GLU A 57 -25.30 29.82 -45.96
CA GLU A 57 -24.21 29.11 -45.29
C GLU A 57 -24.52 28.80 -43.81
N LEU A 58 -25.13 29.76 -43.09
CA LEU A 58 -25.55 29.60 -41.70
C LEU A 58 -26.71 28.59 -41.57
N ILE A 59 -27.66 28.64 -42.50
CA ILE A 59 -28.79 27.70 -42.54
C ILE A 59 -28.28 26.27 -42.75
N VAL A 60 -27.39 26.05 -43.73
CA VAL A 60 -26.83 24.73 -44.02
C VAL A 60 -26.06 24.20 -42.81
N THR A 61 -25.21 25.03 -42.20
CA THR A 61 -24.43 24.63 -41.02
C THR A 61 -25.33 24.25 -39.84
N GLY A 62 -26.39 25.04 -39.59
CA GLY A 62 -27.39 24.74 -38.56
C GLY A 62 -28.15 23.44 -38.83
N CYS A 63 -28.56 23.19 -40.09
CA CYS A 63 -29.24 21.95 -40.48
C CYS A 63 -28.35 20.72 -40.31
N VAL A 64 -27.07 20.82 -40.66
CA VAL A 64 -26.08 19.75 -40.44
C VAL A 64 -25.93 19.46 -38.95
N ALA A 65 -25.82 20.49 -38.12
CA ALA A 65 -25.74 20.31 -36.66
C ALA A 65 -26.97 19.59 -36.08
N VAL A 66 -28.18 19.96 -36.54
CA VAL A 66 -29.42 19.25 -36.16
C VAL A 66 -29.40 17.79 -36.64
N ALA A 67 -28.96 17.53 -37.87
CA ALA A 67 -28.86 16.17 -38.40
C ALA A 67 -27.89 15.30 -37.57
N LEU A 68 -26.74 15.84 -37.16
CA LEU A 68 -25.77 15.13 -36.30
C LEU A 68 -26.38 14.76 -34.93
N ILE A 69 -27.18 15.65 -34.34
CA ILE A 69 -27.90 15.37 -33.08
C ILE A 69 -28.94 14.27 -33.28
N LEU A 70 -29.73 14.34 -34.36
CA LEU A 70 -30.74 13.32 -34.66
C LEU A 70 -30.13 11.94 -34.95
N ILE A 71 -28.97 11.89 -35.60
CA ILE A 71 -28.23 10.65 -35.87
C ILE A 71 -27.64 10.07 -34.58
N SER A 72 -27.24 10.90 -33.61
CA SER A 72 -26.65 10.44 -32.34
C SER A 72 -27.69 10.01 -31.30
N LEU A 73 -28.93 10.53 -31.35
CA LEU A 73 -30.00 10.21 -30.38
C LEU A 73 -30.28 8.70 -30.18
N PRO A 74 -30.39 7.87 -31.23
CA PRO A 74 -30.63 6.43 -31.08
C PRO A 74 -29.56 5.70 -30.25
N PHE A 75 -28.32 6.20 -30.25
CA PHE A 75 -27.21 5.61 -29.51
C PHE A 75 -27.33 5.83 -27.98
N LEU A 76 -28.23 6.71 -27.53
CA LEU A 76 -28.55 6.93 -26.12
C LEU A 76 -29.67 6.02 -25.59
N ALA A 77 -30.49 5.47 -26.47
CA ALA A 77 -31.65 4.66 -26.10
C ALA A 77 -31.23 3.21 -25.73
N GLY A 78 -30.70 3.02 -24.52
CA GLY A 78 -30.28 1.70 -24.02
C GLY A 78 -29.50 1.67 -22.70
N GLY A 79 -29.43 2.79 -21.96
CA GLY A 79 -28.46 3.04 -20.88
C GLY A 79 -28.50 2.16 -19.62
N ARG A 80 -29.21 1.03 -19.60
CA ARG A 80 -29.21 0.03 -18.52
C ARG A 80 -29.17 -1.42 -19.04
N ALA A 81 -28.67 -1.61 -20.25
CA ALA A 81 -28.76 -2.91 -20.91
C ALA A 81 -27.69 -3.92 -20.49
N TYR A 82 -26.56 -3.46 -19.94
CA TYR A 82 -25.50 -4.34 -19.47
C TYR A 82 -25.46 -4.38 -17.95
N SER A 83 -25.20 -5.54 -17.39
CA SER A 83 -24.62 -5.68 -16.06
C SER A 83 -23.16 -6.01 -16.26
N VAL A 84 -22.27 -5.22 -15.65
CA VAL A 84 -20.84 -5.45 -15.72
C VAL A 84 -20.34 -5.80 -14.34
N ASP A 85 -19.71 -6.97 -14.23
CA ASP A 85 -19.06 -7.43 -13.01
C ASP A 85 -17.58 -7.66 -13.30
N PHE A 86 -16.73 -7.30 -12.34
CA PHE A 86 -15.28 -7.46 -12.47
C PHE A 86 -14.71 -8.09 -11.21
N VAL A 87 -14.15 -9.28 -11.38
CA VAL A 87 -13.64 -10.09 -10.28
C VAL A 87 -12.14 -10.29 -10.45
N LEU A 88 -11.39 -9.90 -9.42
CA LEU A 88 -9.99 -10.29 -9.28
C LEU A 88 -9.93 -11.64 -8.54
N PRO A 89 -9.19 -12.64 -9.05
CA PRO A 89 -9.09 -13.94 -8.40
C PRO A 89 -8.34 -13.87 -7.05
N VAL A 90 -7.50 -12.85 -6.88
CA VAL A 90 -6.71 -12.59 -5.67
C VAL A 90 -6.67 -11.10 -5.38
N ASP A 91 -6.65 -10.74 -4.09
CA ASP A 91 -6.51 -9.35 -3.61
C ASP A 91 -5.04 -8.97 -3.36
N ARG A 92 -4.11 -9.93 -3.42
CA ARG A 92 -2.69 -9.75 -3.08
C ARG A 92 -1.79 -10.56 -3.99
N VAL A 93 -0.72 -9.93 -4.45
CA VAL A 93 0.34 -10.57 -5.24
C VAL A 93 1.70 -9.99 -4.91
N VAL A 94 2.77 -10.61 -5.39
CA VAL A 94 4.14 -10.11 -5.22
C VAL A 94 4.54 -9.26 -6.42
N ALA A 95 5.34 -8.22 -6.21
CA ALA A 95 5.87 -7.38 -7.27
C ALA A 95 6.58 -8.21 -8.37
N GLY A 96 6.35 -7.84 -9.62
CA GLY A 96 6.81 -8.57 -10.81
C GLY A 96 5.82 -9.62 -11.33
N SER A 97 4.66 -9.78 -10.71
CA SER A 97 3.60 -10.68 -11.19
C SER A 97 2.61 -10.00 -12.14
N GLU A 98 1.81 -10.81 -12.83
CA GLU A 98 0.65 -10.37 -13.60
C GLU A 98 -0.60 -11.10 -13.10
N VAL A 99 -1.69 -10.35 -12.88
CA VAL A 99 -2.98 -10.92 -12.47
C VAL A 99 -3.97 -10.79 -13.61
N LEU A 100 -4.74 -11.86 -13.86
CA LEU A 100 -5.84 -11.85 -14.80
C LEU A 100 -7.15 -11.64 -14.05
N GLY A 101 -7.71 -10.44 -14.15
CA GLY A 101 -9.08 -10.15 -13.72
C GLY A 101 -10.08 -10.68 -14.76
N THR A 102 -11.24 -11.12 -14.30
CA THR A 102 -12.32 -11.59 -15.19
C THR A 102 -13.40 -10.53 -15.24
N LEU A 103 -13.61 -9.97 -16.43
CA LEU A 103 -14.69 -9.03 -16.73
C LEU A 103 -15.86 -9.82 -17.32
N THR A 104 -17.01 -9.77 -16.65
CA THR A 104 -18.24 -10.42 -17.09
C THR A 104 -19.27 -9.37 -17.48
N VAL A 105 -19.60 -9.32 -18.76
CA VAL A 105 -20.61 -8.41 -19.32
C VAL A 105 -21.85 -9.21 -19.69
N THR A 106 -22.96 -8.93 -19.02
CA THR A 106 -24.24 -9.61 -19.25
C THR A 106 -25.26 -8.65 -19.83
N ASN A 107 -25.90 -9.02 -20.94
CA ASN A 107 -27.05 -8.27 -21.43
C ASN A 107 -28.29 -8.58 -20.58
N VAL A 108 -28.69 -7.66 -19.71
CA VAL A 108 -29.88 -7.74 -18.84
C VAL A 108 -31.16 -7.23 -19.51
N SER A 109 -31.04 -6.71 -20.74
CA SER A 109 -32.15 -6.22 -21.54
C SER A 109 -32.90 -7.36 -22.22
N LYS A 110 -34.16 -7.10 -22.61
CA LYS A 110 -34.98 -8.06 -23.39
C LYS A 110 -34.67 -8.02 -24.90
N ARG A 111 -33.71 -7.19 -25.33
CA ARG A 111 -33.42 -6.90 -26.73
C ARG A 111 -31.98 -7.28 -27.08
N LEU A 112 -31.71 -7.28 -28.38
CA LEU A 112 -30.35 -7.36 -28.90
C LEU A 112 -29.62 -6.05 -28.62
N GLU A 113 -28.45 -6.13 -28.01
CA GLU A 113 -27.64 -4.96 -27.69
C GLU A 113 -26.47 -4.82 -28.66
N LEU A 114 -26.29 -3.59 -29.16
CA LEU A 114 -25.24 -3.24 -30.11
C LEU A 114 -23.86 -3.30 -29.46
N PRO A 115 -22.78 -3.56 -30.21
CA PRO A 115 -21.42 -3.55 -29.66
C PRO A 115 -21.10 -2.27 -28.87
N GLY A 116 -20.27 -2.39 -27.86
CA GLY A 116 -19.93 -1.31 -26.93
C GLY A 116 -18.50 -1.41 -26.42
N ARG A 117 -18.14 -0.49 -25.52
CA ARG A 117 -16.84 -0.48 -24.85
C ARG A 117 -17.03 -0.42 -23.35
N VAL A 118 -16.18 -1.16 -22.64
CA VAL A 118 -16.08 -1.15 -21.19
C VAL A 118 -14.67 -0.75 -20.84
N ASP A 119 -14.56 0.27 -20.01
CA ASP A 119 -13.30 0.81 -19.58
C ASP A 119 -13.06 0.34 -18.13
N VAL A 120 -11.90 -0.28 -17.91
CA VAL A 120 -11.48 -0.77 -16.60
C VAL A 120 -10.27 0.07 -16.16
N PRO A 121 -10.45 1.07 -15.27
CA PRO A 121 -9.34 1.80 -14.68
C PRO A 121 -8.44 0.85 -13.87
N ILE A 122 -7.12 0.92 -14.09
CA ILE A 122 -6.12 0.10 -13.39
C ILE A 122 -5.01 1.04 -12.91
N GLY A 123 -5.11 1.49 -11.66
CA GLY A 123 -4.23 2.51 -11.09
C GLY A 123 -4.28 3.80 -11.91
N LYS A 124 -3.17 4.12 -12.61
CA LYS A 124 -3.07 5.29 -13.51
C LYS A 124 -3.39 4.96 -14.98
N GLY A 125 -3.59 3.67 -15.30
CA GLY A 125 -3.89 3.20 -16.65
C GLY A 125 -5.38 2.94 -16.86
N LEU A 126 -5.74 2.71 -18.12
CA LEU A 126 -7.08 2.33 -18.56
C LEU A 126 -6.98 1.11 -19.47
N ALA A 127 -7.76 0.07 -19.19
CA ALA A 127 -7.89 -1.08 -20.07
C ALA A 127 -9.26 -1.03 -20.79
N ASP A 128 -9.20 -0.97 -22.12
CA ASP A 128 -10.38 -0.88 -22.95
C ASP A 128 -10.78 -2.28 -23.43
N VAL A 129 -12.00 -2.70 -23.10
CA VAL A 129 -12.56 -4.00 -23.48
C VAL A 129 -13.69 -3.80 -24.48
N TYR A 130 -13.59 -4.51 -25.61
CA TYR A 130 -14.61 -4.45 -26.67
C TYR A 130 -15.73 -5.45 -26.39
N VAL A 131 -16.95 -4.95 -26.19
CA VAL A 131 -18.13 -5.79 -26.01
C VAL A 131 -18.77 -6.07 -27.37
N PRO A 132 -18.88 -7.33 -27.80
CA PRO A 132 -19.54 -7.67 -29.06
C PRO A 132 -21.05 -7.48 -28.97
N LEU A 133 -21.74 -7.75 -30.08
CA LEU A 133 -23.20 -7.82 -30.11
C LEU A 133 -23.72 -8.92 -29.16
N LEU A 134 -24.59 -8.57 -28.21
CA LEU A 134 -25.12 -9.51 -27.22
C LEU A 134 -26.63 -9.67 -27.33
N ARG A 135 -27.10 -10.92 -27.43
CA ARG A 135 -28.53 -11.27 -27.32
C ARG A 135 -29.02 -11.11 -25.88
N ALA A 136 -30.34 -11.04 -25.69
CA ALA A 136 -30.94 -10.98 -24.36
C ALA A 136 -30.44 -12.13 -23.48
N GLY A 137 -29.90 -11.82 -22.30
CA GLY A 137 -29.32 -12.79 -21.37
C GLY A 137 -27.97 -13.37 -21.77
N GLN A 138 -27.39 -12.98 -22.91
CA GLN A 138 -26.07 -13.44 -23.33
C GLN A 138 -24.99 -12.83 -22.45
N VAL A 139 -24.02 -13.67 -22.06
CA VAL A 139 -22.85 -13.29 -21.27
C VAL A 139 -21.63 -13.27 -22.19
N HIS A 140 -20.77 -12.28 -21.98
CA HIS A 140 -19.46 -12.18 -22.58
C HIS A 140 -18.42 -12.03 -21.47
N GLU A 141 -17.43 -12.90 -21.49
CA GLU A 141 -16.32 -12.91 -20.54
C GLU A 141 -15.03 -12.53 -21.25
N GLU A 142 -14.28 -11.62 -20.65
CA GLU A 142 -12.96 -11.22 -21.13
C GLU A 142 -11.97 -11.14 -19.96
N HIS A 143 -10.73 -11.54 -20.20
CA HIS A 143 -9.67 -11.48 -19.21
C HIS A 143 -8.86 -10.20 -19.37
N VAL A 144 -8.84 -9.38 -18.32
CA VAL A 144 -8.09 -8.12 -18.27
C VAL A 144 -6.81 -8.34 -17.48
N ARG A 145 -5.67 -8.00 -18.09
CA ARG A 145 -4.35 -8.06 -17.44
C ARG A 145 -4.16 -6.86 -16.53
N VAL A 146 -3.92 -7.13 -15.25
CA VAL A 146 -3.52 -6.14 -14.24
C VAL A 146 -2.02 -6.33 -13.97
N PRO A 147 -1.16 -5.46 -14.54
CA PRO A 147 0.27 -5.57 -14.35
C PRO A 147 0.68 -5.12 -12.94
N ALA A 148 1.36 -6.00 -12.18
CA ALA A 148 1.83 -5.73 -10.82
C ALA A 148 3.37 -5.62 -10.78
N TYR A 149 3.96 -4.81 -11.66
CA TYR A 149 5.42 -4.72 -11.83
C TYR A 149 6.16 -4.11 -10.63
N ARG A 150 5.55 -3.12 -9.97
CA ARG A 150 6.12 -2.43 -8.81
C ARG A 150 5.23 -2.64 -7.59
N ARG A 151 5.85 -2.65 -6.40
CA ARG A 151 5.09 -2.73 -5.15
C ARG A 151 4.18 -1.50 -5.03
N GLY A 152 3.05 -1.68 -4.38
CA GLY A 152 2.08 -0.62 -4.16
C GLY A 152 0.65 -1.16 -4.11
N VAL A 153 -0.29 -0.26 -3.85
CA VAL A 153 -1.72 -0.59 -3.93
C VAL A 153 -2.24 -0.14 -5.28
N ILE A 154 -2.72 -1.09 -6.08
CA ILE A 154 -3.34 -0.82 -7.38
C ILE A 154 -4.85 -0.85 -7.18
N ASP A 155 -5.48 0.30 -7.32
CA ASP A 155 -6.94 0.40 -7.39
C ASP A 155 -7.40 -0.04 -8.79
N VAL A 156 -8.28 -1.03 -8.86
CA VAL A 156 -8.86 -1.54 -10.09
C VAL A 156 -10.37 -1.27 -10.07
N GLY A 157 -10.84 -0.52 -11.05
CA GLY A 157 -12.19 0.02 -11.09
C GLY A 157 -12.29 1.45 -10.54
N PRO A 158 -13.50 2.02 -10.46
CA PRO A 158 -14.77 1.38 -10.79
C PRO A 158 -14.86 1.09 -12.29
N VAL A 159 -15.42 -0.06 -12.67
CA VAL A 159 -15.59 -0.38 -14.09
C VAL A 159 -16.67 0.52 -14.67
N THR A 160 -16.35 1.22 -15.76
CA THR A 160 -17.27 2.13 -16.42
C THR A 160 -17.64 1.60 -17.80
N THR A 161 -18.93 1.59 -18.11
CA THR A 161 -19.38 1.38 -19.49
C THR A 161 -19.40 2.72 -20.19
N VAL A 162 -18.68 2.85 -21.29
CA VAL A 162 -18.72 4.04 -22.14
C VAL A 162 -19.58 3.73 -23.37
N ARG A 163 -20.73 4.40 -23.45
CA ARG A 163 -21.56 4.44 -24.66
C ARG A 163 -21.38 5.82 -25.28
N SER A 164 -20.59 5.89 -26.34
CA SER A 164 -20.50 7.09 -27.20
C SER A 164 -21.14 6.83 -28.55
N ASP A 165 -21.71 7.87 -29.14
CA ASP A 165 -22.10 7.82 -30.54
C ASP A 165 -20.86 7.90 -31.45
N PRO A 166 -20.91 7.39 -32.69
CA PRO A 166 -19.77 7.42 -33.61
C PRO A 166 -19.24 8.81 -33.96
N LEU A 167 -20.05 9.87 -33.76
CA LEU A 167 -19.70 11.26 -34.06
C LEU A 167 -19.15 11.98 -32.82
N GLY A 168 -19.19 11.36 -31.63
CA GLY A 168 -18.69 11.90 -30.37
C GLY A 168 -19.50 13.09 -29.84
N VAL A 169 -20.75 13.26 -30.26
CA VAL A 169 -21.66 14.35 -29.86
C VAL A 169 -22.33 14.04 -28.51
N LEU A 170 -22.67 12.78 -28.27
CA LEU A 170 -23.38 12.26 -27.11
C LEU A 170 -22.61 11.06 -26.54
N GLY A 171 -22.24 11.15 -25.28
CA GLY A 171 -21.53 10.09 -24.57
C GLY A 171 -22.10 9.94 -23.17
N ARG A 172 -22.37 8.71 -22.75
CA ARG A 172 -22.80 8.42 -21.40
C ARG A 172 -21.89 7.37 -20.77
N GLU A 173 -21.37 7.72 -19.61
CA GLU A 173 -20.59 6.84 -18.75
C GLU A 173 -21.46 6.39 -17.58
N VAL A 174 -21.45 5.09 -17.30
CA VAL A 174 -22.11 4.51 -16.12
C VAL A 174 -21.09 3.64 -15.40
N ALA A 175 -20.83 3.96 -14.13
CA ALA A 175 -20.01 3.13 -13.24
C ALA A 175 -20.85 1.97 -12.67
N TRP A 176 -20.32 0.75 -12.74
CA TRP A 176 -21.02 -0.48 -12.36
C TRP A 176 -20.43 -1.18 -11.14
N ALA A 177 -19.10 -1.31 -11.09
CA ALA A 177 -18.40 -2.09 -10.07
C ALA A 177 -17.71 -1.19 -9.04
N ASP A 178 -17.60 -1.70 -7.80
CA ASP A 178 -16.80 -1.08 -6.75
C ASP A 178 -15.30 -1.09 -7.10
N VAL A 179 -14.53 -0.22 -6.44
CA VAL A 179 -13.07 -0.20 -6.56
C VAL A 179 -12.47 -1.38 -5.80
N ASN A 180 -11.86 -2.31 -6.52
CA ASN A 180 -11.11 -3.42 -5.94
C ASN A 180 -9.65 -3.02 -5.72
N ARG A 181 -9.12 -3.24 -4.52
CA ARG A 181 -7.71 -2.94 -4.21
C ARG A 181 -6.84 -4.18 -4.32
N LEU A 182 -5.90 -4.18 -5.25
CA LEU A 182 -4.86 -5.19 -5.38
C LEU A 182 -3.59 -4.72 -4.65
N PHE A 183 -3.17 -5.45 -3.61
CA PHE A 183 -1.93 -5.14 -2.91
C PHE A 183 -0.78 -5.90 -3.54
N VAL A 184 0.21 -5.15 -4.02
CA VAL A 184 1.43 -5.69 -4.61
C VAL A 184 2.54 -5.66 -3.55
N HIS A 185 2.73 -6.80 -2.89
CA HIS A 185 3.72 -7.01 -1.84
C HIS A 185 5.16 -6.90 -2.36
N PRO A 186 6.11 -6.45 -1.54
CA PRO A 186 7.53 -6.52 -1.89
C PRO A 186 7.99 -7.98 -2.06
N VAL A 187 9.03 -8.19 -2.87
CA VAL A 187 9.65 -9.51 -3.03
C VAL A 187 10.34 -9.89 -1.71
N THR A 188 10.12 -11.12 -1.23
CA THR A 188 10.76 -11.60 0.00
C THR A 188 11.57 -12.86 -0.28
N VAL A 189 12.73 -12.98 0.36
CA VAL A 189 13.59 -14.17 0.30
C VAL A 189 13.54 -14.96 1.60
N SER A 190 13.75 -16.27 1.50
CA SER A 190 13.82 -17.13 2.68
C SER A 190 15.18 -16.99 3.38
N ILE A 191 15.18 -16.34 4.53
CA ILE A 191 16.34 -16.23 5.40
C ILE A 191 16.47 -17.51 6.24
N PRO A 192 17.67 -18.05 6.52
CA PRO A 192 17.85 -19.19 7.44
C PRO A 192 17.45 -18.85 8.88
N SER A 193 17.26 -19.88 9.71
CA SER A 193 16.88 -19.71 11.12
C SER A 193 17.96 -19.01 11.92
N THR A 194 17.64 -17.82 12.41
CA THR A 194 18.49 -17.04 13.32
C THR A 194 18.52 -17.63 14.73
N SER A 195 17.77 -18.71 15.00
CA SER A 195 17.59 -19.32 16.33
C SER A 195 18.78 -20.10 16.88
N ALA A 196 19.77 -20.48 16.06
CA ALA A 196 20.90 -21.27 16.53
C ALA A 196 22.24 -20.51 16.54
N GLY A 197 22.54 -19.71 15.50
CA GLY A 197 23.89 -19.18 15.29
C GLY A 197 24.09 -17.70 15.63
N PHE A 198 23.10 -16.84 15.34
CA PHE A 198 23.21 -15.42 15.68
C PHE A 198 23.18 -15.23 17.21
N VAL A 199 22.23 -15.84 17.93
CA VAL A 199 22.22 -15.73 19.41
C VAL A 199 23.55 -16.19 20.04
N ARG A 200 24.18 -17.27 19.54
CA ARG A 200 25.43 -17.82 20.11
C ARG A 200 26.70 -17.05 19.74
N ASP A 201 26.80 -16.49 18.53
CA ASP A 201 27.99 -15.76 18.06
C ASP A 201 27.91 -14.25 18.39
N LEU A 202 26.72 -13.76 18.75
CA LEU A 202 26.50 -12.41 19.29
C LEU A 202 26.64 -12.34 20.82
N GLU A 203 26.59 -13.49 21.52
CA GLU A 203 26.97 -13.69 22.93
C GLU A 203 28.49 -13.84 23.16
N GLY A 204 29.30 -13.62 22.11
CA GLY A 204 30.77 -13.68 22.14
C GLY A 204 31.45 -12.72 23.13
N ASN A 205 30.68 -11.86 23.81
CA ASN A 205 31.02 -11.36 25.13
C ASN A 205 29.90 -11.72 26.12
N PRO A 206 30.17 -12.50 27.17
CA PRO A 206 29.20 -12.74 28.21
C PRO A 206 29.04 -11.44 29.01
N THR A 207 28.14 -10.55 28.60
CA THR A 207 27.56 -9.61 29.57
C THR A 207 26.48 -10.37 30.32
N SER A 208 26.94 -11.14 31.30
CA SER A 208 26.13 -11.70 32.37
C SER A 208 25.69 -10.56 33.29
N ASP A 209 24.69 -9.79 32.89
CA ASP A 209 23.99 -8.94 33.85
C ASP A 209 23.14 -9.87 34.73
N ILE A 210 23.77 -10.32 35.81
CA ILE A 210 23.23 -11.22 36.81
C ILE A 210 22.23 -10.44 37.66
N VAL A 211 20.98 -10.90 37.69
CA VAL A 211 19.92 -10.33 38.52
C VAL A 211 19.20 -11.42 39.33
N ASP A 212 18.66 -11.01 40.48
CA ASP A 212 18.02 -11.88 41.47
C ASP A 212 16.53 -12.16 41.12
N SER A 213 16.20 -12.47 39.86
CA SER A 213 14.81 -12.61 39.37
C SER A 213 14.44 -14.02 38.89
N ASP A 214 13.30 -14.55 39.33
CA ASP A 214 12.90 -15.98 39.36
C ASP A 214 12.72 -16.73 38.00
N ILE A 215 13.11 -16.18 36.84
CA ILE A 215 12.52 -16.64 35.55
C ILE A 215 13.37 -17.68 34.77
N SER A 216 14.69 -17.81 34.98
CA SER A 216 15.46 -18.94 34.44
C SER A 216 16.63 -19.35 35.34
N PHE A 217 16.65 -20.60 35.82
CA PHE A 217 17.75 -21.12 36.65
C PHE A 217 19.04 -21.22 35.82
N HIS A 218 20.09 -20.52 36.25
CA HIS A 218 21.39 -20.50 35.58
C HIS A 218 22.42 -21.34 36.34
N ALA A 219 22.68 -21.00 37.61
CA ALA A 219 23.71 -21.66 38.41
C ALA A 219 23.38 -21.65 39.91
N ILE A 220 24.15 -22.39 40.71
CA ILE A 220 24.08 -22.35 42.17
C ILE A 220 25.40 -21.80 42.69
N ARG A 221 25.35 -20.70 43.45
CA ARG A 221 26.53 -20.07 44.06
C ARG A 221 26.42 -19.96 45.58
N GLU A 222 27.53 -19.70 46.25
CA GLU A 222 27.53 -19.40 47.69
C GLU A 222 26.79 -18.08 47.95
N TYR A 223 26.02 -18.05 49.04
CA TYR A 223 25.24 -16.90 49.48
C TYR A 223 26.15 -15.71 49.81
N ALA A 224 25.82 -14.54 49.29
CA ALA A 224 26.46 -13.28 49.62
C ALA A 224 25.47 -12.39 50.43
N PRO A 225 25.96 -11.57 51.36
CA PRO A 225 25.11 -10.60 52.06
C PRO A 225 24.42 -9.66 51.06
N GLY A 226 23.08 -9.72 50.99
CA GLY A 226 22.26 -8.98 50.02
C GLY A 226 21.36 -9.87 49.17
N ASP A 227 21.66 -11.17 49.09
CA ASP A 227 20.84 -12.14 48.34
C ASP A 227 19.49 -12.40 49.04
N GLY A 228 18.42 -12.51 48.26
CA GLY A 228 17.09 -12.81 48.80
C GLY A 228 17.02 -14.21 49.42
N GLN A 229 16.62 -14.31 50.69
CA GLN A 229 16.50 -15.59 51.41
C GLN A 229 15.55 -16.60 50.73
N ARG A 230 14.58 -16.11 49.95
CA ARG A 230 13.63 -16.95 49.17
C ARG A 230 14.31 -17.77 48.07
N HIS A 231 15.49 -17.36 47.62
CA HIS A 231 16.24 -18.04 46.55
C HIS A 231 17.24 -19.07 47.09
N ILE A 232 17.29 -19.32 48.40
CA ILE A 232 18.18 -20.33 49.00
C ILE A 232 17.83 -21.73 48.47
N HIS A 233 18.83 -22.41 47.92
CA HIS A 233 18.73 -23.78 47.44
C HIS A 233 19.01 -24.78 48.57
N TRP A 234 18.00 -25.02 49.42
CA TRP A 234 18.12 -25.86 50.62
C TRP A 234 18.76 -27.23 50.38
N LYS A 235 18.48 -27.87 49.24
CA LYS A 235 19.05 -29.18 48.89
C LYS A 235 20.56 -29.14 48.65
N SER A 236 21.09 -28.05 48.08
CA SER A 236 22.54 -27.89 47.92
C SER A 236 23.17 -27.46 49.22
N THR A 237 22.54 -26.53 49.96
CA THR A 237 22.97 -26.12 51.30
C THR A 237 23.11 -27.30 52.26
N ALA A 238 22.18 -28.25 52.22
CA ALA A 238 22.25 -29.47 53.04
C ALA A 238 23.44 -30.39 52.66
N LYS A 239 23.95 -30.31 51.44
CA LYS A 239 25.09 -31.12 50.97
C LYS A 239 26.44 -30.46 51.21
N THR A 240 26.56 -29.14 50.99
CA THR A 240 27.83 -28.41 51.15
C THR A 240 28.03 -27.81 52.54
N GLY A 241 26.98 -27.73 53.37
CA GLY A 241 27.05 -27.10 54.70
C GLY A 241 27.16 -25.58 54.68
N LYS A 242 27.09 -24.97 53.48
CA LYS A 242 27.16 -23.53 53.23
C LYS A 242 25.86 -23.05 52.61
N LEU A 243 25.40 -21.84 52.93
CA LEU A 243 24.21 -21.26 52.29
C LEU A 243 24.48 -21.09 50.79
N MET A 244 23.61 -21.68 49.96
CA MET A 244 23.72 -21.66 48.51
C MET A 244 22.47 -21.00 47.96
N VAL A 245 22.62 -20.13 46.96
CA VAL A 245 21.52 -19.39 46.35
C VAL A 245 21.38 -19.81 44.89
N ARG A 246 20.13 -19.95 44.44
CA ARG A 246 19.80 -20.10 43.01
C ARG A 246 20.11 -18.77 42.33
N GLN A 247 21.02 -18.79 41.37
CA GLN A 247 21.29 -17.66 40.50
C GLN A 247 20.41 -17.82 39.27
N PHE A 248 19.67 -16.77 38.95
CA PHE A 248 18.81 -16.73 37.80
C PHE A 248 19.42 -15.86 36.71
N GLU A 249 19.19 -16.27 35.47
CA GLU A 249 19.44 -15.46 34.28
C GLU A 249 18.14 -14.73 33.94
N GLU A 250 18.21 -13.43 33.67
CA GLU A 250 17.06 -12.74 33.12
C GLU A 250 16.89 -13.23 31.68
N SER A 251 15.87 -14.05 31.43
CA SER A 251 15.36 -14.21 30.08
C SER A 251 14.72 -12.87 29.68
N ARG A 252 15.54 -11.87 29.32
CA ARG A 252 15.00 -10.71 28.63
C ARG A 252 14.27 -11.26 27.43
N ARG A 253 12.99 -10.91 27.30
CA ARG A 253 12.28 -11.17 26.05
C ARG A 253 13.07 -10.43 24.98
N SER A 254 13.87 -11.17 24.21
CA SER A 254 14.75 -10.61 23.22
C SER A 254 13.88 -10.05 22.11
N ARG A 255 13.58 -8.75 22.15
CA ARG A 255 12.76 -8.10 21.15
C ARG A 255 13.63 -7.68 19.98
N LEU A 256 13.23 -8.10 18.78
CA LEU A 256 13.87 -7.71 17.53
C LEU A 256 13.16 -6.46 16.99
N ALA A 257 13.93 -5.42 16.70
CA ALA A 257 13.45 -4.24 16.01
C ALA A 257 13.96 -4.22 14.56
N ILE A 258 13.10 -3.89 13.60
CA ILE A 258 13.49 -3.55 12.23
C ILE A 258 13.14 -2.09 12.02
N VAL A 259 14.15 -1.26 11.80
CA VAL A 259 14.01 0.15 11.49
C VAL A 259 14.25 0.33 10.00
N LEU A 260 13.23 0.74 9.26
CA LEU A 260 13.31 1.00 7.82
C LEU A 260 13.41 2.51 7.56
N SER A 261 14.49 2.94 6.92
CA SER A 261 14.60 4.32 6.46
C SER A 261 13.63 4.60 5.31
N ARG A 262 12.96 5.75 5.36
CA ARG A 262 12.14 6.29 4.27
C ARG A 262 12.71 7.57 3.67
N ASN A 263 13.81 8.09 4.22
CA ASN A 263 14.35 9.37 3.80
C ASN A 263 15.04 9.22 2.44
N ALA A 264 14.52 9.92 1.44
CA ALA A 264 15.03 9.86 0.08
C ALA A 264 16.53 10.24 -0.03
N ALA A 265 17.05 11.07 0.87
CA ALA A 265 18.47 11.46 0.89
C ALA A 265 19.42 10.34 1.36
N GLU A 266 18.89 9.20 1.77
CA GLU A 266 19.67 8.04 2.23
C GLU A 266 19.79 6.95 1.18
N TYR A 267 19.12 7.11 0.04
CA TYR A 267 19.09 6.19 -1.08
C TYR A 267 19.64 6.87 -2.34
N ALA A 268 20.48 6.19 -3.09
CA ALA A 268 21.00 6.72 -4.36
C ALA A 268 20.00 6.55 -5.51
N SER A 269 19.09 5.57 -5.39
CA SER A 269 18.07 5.26 -6.39
C SER A 269 16.80 4.69 -5.75
N GLU A 270 15.70 4.68 -6.51
CA GLU A 270 14.45 4.01 -6.11
C GLU A 270 14.66 2.50 -5.93
N GLU A 271 15.54 1.88 -6.73
CA GLU A 271 15.86 0.45 -6.63
C GLU A 271 16.49 0.07 -5.28
N GLU A 272 17.37 0.91 -4.73
CA GLU A 272 17.92 0.70 -3.38
C GLU A 272 16.82 0.69 -2.32
N PHE A 273 15.82 1.57 -2.47
CA PHE A 273 14.71 1.62 -1.54
C PHE A 273 13.77 0.41 -1.69
N GLU A 274 13.44 0.01 -2.91
CA GLU A 274 12.66 -1.23 -3.16
C GLU A 274 13.37 -2.46 -2.55
N MET A 275 14.70 -2.51 -2.66
CA MET A 275 15.51 -3.54 -2.02
C MET A 275 15.47 -3.45 -0.50
N ALA A 276 15.52 -2.25 0.08
CA ALA A 276 15.40 -2.04 1.52
C ALA A 276 14.04 -2.49 2.07
N VAL A 277 12.93 -2.18 1.37
CA VAL A 277 11.60 -2.65 1.76
C VAL A 277 11.52 -4.18 1.67
N SER A 278 12.08 -4.76 0.62
CA SER A 278 12.13 -6.21 0.41
C SER A 278 13.01 -6.92 1.46
N ALA A 279 14.12 -6.31 1.87
CA ALA A 279 15.00 -6.76 2.94
C ALA A 279 14.28 -6.73 4.31
N ALA A 280 13.62 -5.61 4.63
CA ALA A 280 12.82 -5.48 5.85
C ALA A 280 11.66 -6.50 5.89
N GLY A 281 10.99 -6.69 4.75
CA GLY A 281 9.97 -7.73 4.58
C GLY A 281 10.51 -9.12 4.83
N SER A 282 11.65 -9.47 4.23
CA SER A 282 12.30 -10.78 4.40
C SER A 282 12.69 -11.05 5.86
N LEU A 283 13.29 -10.07 6.53
CA LEU A 283 13.65 -10.14 7.96
C LEU A 283 12.40 -10.29 8.84
N GLY A 284 11.37 -9.49 8.59
CA GLY A 284 10.13 -9.53 9.37
C GLY A 284 9.33 -10.81 9.17
N VAL A 285 9.20 -11.30 7.92
CA VAL A 285 8.62 -12.61 7.61
C VAL A 285 9.34 -13.71 8.38
N ARG A 286 10.68 -13.67 8.40
CA ARG A 286 11.48 -14.66 9.12
C ARG A 286 11.24 -14.58 10.63
N ALA A 287 11.30 -13.39 11.20
CA ALA A 287 11.09 -13.19 12.64
C ALA A 287 9.70 -13.65 13.10
N ILE A 288 8.66 -13.38 12.32
CA ILE A 288 7.28 -13.85 12.58
C ILE A 288 7.21 -15.38 12.52
N ARG A 289 7.82 -16.00 11.50
CA ARG A 289 7.86 -17.47 11.37
C ARG A 289 8.62 -18.14 12.50
N ASP A 290 9.65 -17.49 13.04
CA ASP A 290 10.42 -17.94 14.19
C ASP A 290 9.71 -17.68 15.54
N GLY A 291 8.54 -17.04 15.53
CA GLY A 291 7.79 -16.70 16.75
C GLY A 291 8.50 -15.66 17.63
N ARG A 292 9.33 -14.79 17.05
CA ARG A 292 10.04 -13.75 17.80
C ARG A 292 9.15 -12.57 18.11
N ASP A 293 9.41 -11.91 19.25
CA ASP A 293 8.83 -10.60 19.53
C ASP A 293 9.47 -9.58 18.58
N LEU A 294 8.67 -9.05 17.65
CA LEU A 294 9.09 -8.19 16.57
C LEU A 294 8.48 -6.80 16.74
N ALA A 295 9.24 -5.77 16.41
CA ALA A 295 8.71 -4.46 16.07
C ALA A 295 9.28 -4.03 14.73
N VAL A 296 8.45 -3.49 13.85
CA VAL A 296 8.90 -2.86 12.60
C VAL A 296 8.48 -1.41 12.63
N VAL A 297 9.45 -0.52 12.44
CA VAL A 297 9.28 0.92 12.60
C VAL A 297 9.83 1.63 11.36
N ALA A 298 9.09 2.58 10.83
CA ALA A 298 9.55 3.47 9.78
C ALA A 298 9.24 4.93 10.14
N SER A 299 9.95 5.89 9.56
CA SER A 299 9.58 7.30 9.72
C SER A 299 8.15 7.54 9.25
N GLU A 300 7.40 8.44 9.87
CA GLU A 300 6.21 9.00 9.24
C GLU A 300 6.60 10.14 8.29
N GLU A 301 5.72 10.47 7.34
CA GLU A 301 5.90 11.65 6.51
C GLU A 301 5.39 12.87 7.29
N ILE A 302 6.19 13.94 7.35
CA ILE A 302 5.82 15.17 8.04
C ILE A 302 4.92 15.98 7.09
N PRO A 303 3.62 16.20 7.38
CA PRO A 303 2.75 16.94 6.47
C PRO A 303 3.17 18.40 6.36
N ASP A 304 3.28 18.92 5.13
CA ASP A 304 3.72 20.30 4.82
C ASP A 304 2.90 21.40 5.51
N ILE A 305 1.65 21.09 5.88
CA ILE A 305 0.67 22.04 6.43
C ILE A 305 1.02 22.43 7.88
N VAL A 306 1.84 21.64 8.58
CA VAL A 306 2.30 21.96 9.95
C VAL A 306 3.74 22.45 9.88
N ARG A 307 3.95 23.76 10.03
CA ARG A 307 5.28 24.36 10.24
C ARG A 307 5.96 23.67 11.43
N SER A 308 6.83 22.71 11.13
CA SER A 308 7.74 21.96 12.01
C SER A 308 7.16 21.41 13.33
N SER A 309 7.40 20.11 13.57
CA SER A 309 7.87 19.56 14.87
C SER A 309 7.22 18.27 15.37
N ILE A 310 6.22 17.69 14.70
CA ILE A 310 5.77 16.35 15.12
C ILE A 310 6.66 15.30 14.45
N ARG A 311 7.71 14.91 15.18
CA ARG A 311 8.53 13.74 14.85
C ARG A 311 7.73 12.50 15.30
N SER A 312 7.24 11.73 14.34
CA SER A 312 6.52 10.49 14.62
C SER A 312 7.07 9.33 13.79
N VAL A 313 6.92 8.14 14.35
CA VAL A 313 7.28 6.90 13.70
C VAL A 313 6.03 6.06 13.47
N ARG A 314 5.92 5.48 12.29
CA ARG A 314 4.88 4.52 11.95
C ARG A 314 5.36 3.13 12.40
N SER A 315 4.69 2.56 13.40
CA SER A 315 4.84 1.15 13.75
C SER A 315 3.98 0.32 12.79
N LEU A 316 4.58 -0.67 12.13
CA LEU A 316 3.87 -1.55 11.20
C LEU A 316 3.26 -2.75 11.94
N SER A 317 2.18 -3.28 11.41
CA SER A 317 1.44 -4.41 11.99
C SER A 317 2.15 -5.73 11.77
N VAL A 318 2.74 -6.26 12.84
CA VAL A 318 3.47 -7.54 12.84
C VAL A 318 2.64 -8.73 13.31
N VAL A 319 1.31 -8.57 13.37
CA VAL A 319 0.37 -9.63 13.83
C VAL A 319 0.51 -10.91 12.99
N SER A 320 0.75 -10.74 11.69
CA SER A 320 0.99 -11.84 10.76
C SER A 320 1.93 -11.39 9.65
N THR A 321 2.52 -12.35 8.92
CA THR A 321 3.27 -12.04 7.71
C THR A 321 2.44 -11.22 6.72
N ARG A 322 1.14 -11.54 6.60
CA ARG A 322 0.22 -10.84 5.69
C ARG A 322 0.11 -9.35 6.04
N THR A 323 -0.24 -9.04 7.29
CA THR A 323 -0.42 -7.64 7.72
C THR A 323 0.86 -6.82 7.62
N LEU A 324 2.02 -7.44 7.89
CA LEU A 324 3.30 -6.78 7.74
C LEU A 324 3.57 -6.40 6.27
N LEU A 325 3.36 -7.34 5.34
CA LEU A 325 3.56 -7.09 3.91
C LEU A 325 2.54 -6.10 3.35
N ASP A 326 1.31 -6.12 3.86
CA ASP A 326 0.27 -5.13 3.53
C ASP A 326 0.70 -3.71 3.91
N ASP A 327 1.26 -3.54 5.11
CA ASP A 327 1.78 -2.25 5.57
C ASP A 327 3.03 -1.80 4.78
N LEU A 328 3.96 -2.71 4.50
CA LEU A 328 5.16 -2.45 3.70
C LEU A 328 4.82 -2.06 2.25
N THR A 329 3.69 -2.56 1.71
CA THR A 329 3.19 -2.21 0.38
C THR A 329 2.85 -0.72 0.28
N ALA A 330 2.39 -0.11 1.37
CA ALA A 330 1.98 1.30 1.42
C ALA A 330 3.08 2.26 1.88
N ILE A 331 4.28 1.76 2.18
CA ILE A 331 5.42 2.62 2.50
C ILE A 331 5.97 3.20 1.20
N GLU A 332 6.31 4.49 1.20
CA GLU A 332 7.00 5.17 0.09
C GLU A 332 8.19 5.99 0.64
N THR A 333 9.18 6.28 -0.20
CA THR A 333 10.24 7.24 0.13
C THR A 333 9.64 8.62 0.23
N SER A 334 10.18 9.45 1.13
CA SER A 334 9.81 10.86 1.20
C SER A 334 11.05 11.69 1.50
N PRO A 335 11.26 12.82 0.80
CA PRO A 335 12.33 13.77 1.14
C PRO A 335 12.07 14.47 2.49
N HIS A 336 10.83 14.41 2.99
CA HIS A 336 10.41 14.99 4.27
C HIS A 336 10.41 13.98 5.41
N ALA A 337 10.81 12.73 5.17
CA ALA A 337 11.00 11.74 6.23
C ALA A 337 12.23 12.06 7.07
N MET A 338 12.17 11.71 8.36
CA MET A 338 13.29 11.90 9.28
C MET A 338 14.49 11.05 8.87
N HIS A 339 15.68 11.50 9.26
CA HIS A 339 16.89 10.69 9.14
C HIS A 339 16.78 9.41 9.97
N VAL A 340 17.36 8.32 9.47
CA VAL A 340 17.25 7.02 10.12
C VAL A 340 17.78 7.03 11.56
N GLU A 341 18.76 7.87 11.88
CA GLU A 341 19.27 8.05 13.23
C GLU A 341 18.20 8.57 14.20
N ASP A 342 17.37 9.52 13.77
CA ASP A 342 16.26 10.05 14.57
C ASP A 342 15.16 8.99 14.75
N VAL A 343 14.89 8.20 13.69
CA VAL A 343 13.96 7.06 13.76
C VAL A 343 14.45 6.02 14.76
N CYS A 344 15.74 5.73 14.82
CA CYS A 344 16.32 4.81 15.80
C CYS A 344 16.12 5.29 17.25
N VAL A 345 16.33 6.59 17.51
CA VAL A 345 16.08 7.17 18.84
C VAL A 345 14.62 7.01 19.24
N LEU A 346 13.69 7.32 18.33
CA LEU A 346 12.26 7.17 18.60
C LEU A 346 11.85 5.70 18.74
N ALA A 347 12.41 4.80 17.94
CA ALA A 347 12.18 3.37 18.05
C ALA A 347 12.60 2.85 19.43
N ALA A 348 13.75 3.27 19.95
CA ALA A 348 14.21 2.92 21.30
C ALA A 348 13.31 3.46 22.42
N GLN A 349 12.58 4.56 22.18
CA GLN A 349 11.62 5.12 23.14
C GLN A 349 10.25 4.43 23.09
N VAL A 350 9.80 4.07 21.89
CA VAL A 350 8.46 3.49 21.65
C VAL A 350 8.45 1.98 21.88
N VAL A 351 9.56 1.30 21.59
CA VAL A 351 9.69 -0.15 21.69
C VAL A 351 10.58 -0.48 22.88
N PRO A 352 10.03 -1.01 23.98
CA PRO A 352 10.84 -1.43 25.13
C PRO A 352 11.61 -2.72 24.82
N ASP A 353 12.69 -2.94 25.58
CA ASP A 353 13.44 -4.21 25.64
C ASP A 353 14.02 -4.71 24.30
N ILE A 354 14.38 -3.79 23.40
CA ILE A 354 15.08 -4.15 22.16
C ILE A 354 16.42 -4.81 22.52
N SER A 355 16.65 -6.02 22.01
CA SER A 355 17.96 -6.70 22.13
C SER A 355 18.78 -6.55 20.85
N ILE A 356 18.11 -6.63 19.69
CA ILE A 356 18.74 -6.54 18.36
C ILE A 356 17.92 -5.58 17.51
N ALA A 357 18.60 -4.62 16.87
CA ALA A 357 18.01 -3.68 15.93
C ALA A 357 18.64 -3.85 14.54
N PHE A 358 17.82 -4.26 13.57
CA PHE A 358 18.18 -4.21 12.15
C PHE A 358 17.80 -2.85 11.59
N VAL A 359 18.76 -2.09 11.11
CA VAL A 359 18.53 -0.76 10.52
C VAL A 359 18.74 -0.85 9.01
N VAL A 360 17.67 -0.77 8.23
CA VAL A 360 17.70 -0.93 6.77
C VAL A 360 17.72 0.45 6.08
N CYS A 361 18.74 0.69 5.27
CA CYS A 361 19.03 1.98 4.63
C CYS A 361 19.76 1.81 3.29
N GLY A 362 19.90 2.90 2.53
CA GLY A 362 20.56 2.91 1.21
C GLY A 362 22.04 3.30 1.26
N SER A 363 22.70 3.23 0.11
CA SER A 363 24.16 3.33 -0.03
C SER A 363 24.74 4.71 0.28
N VAL A 364 23.91 5.77 0.30
CA VAL A 364 24.34 7.15 0.59
C VAL A 364 24.78 7.32 2.06
N MET A 365 24.46 6.35 2.92
CA MET A 365 24.93 6.32 4.30
C MET A 365 26.45 6.22 4.41
N THR A 366 27.07 7.33 4.84
CA THR A 366 28.51 7.34 5.15
C THR A 366 28.85 6.42 6.32
N ALA A 367 30.07 5.88 6.33
CA ALA A 367 30.58 5.05 7.42
C ALA A 367 30.43 5.70 8.81
N ARG A 368 30.61 7.04 8.90
CA ARG A 368 30.43 7.79 10.16
C ARG A 368 28.98 7.80 10.65
N ARG A 369 28.01 7.91 9.74
CA ARG A 369 26.58 7.87 10.08
C ARG A 369 26.17 6.46 10.51
N LEU A 370 26.67 5.43 9.81
CA LEU A 370 26.45 4.02 10.19
C LEU A 370 27.01 3.72 11.59
N GLN A 371 28.24 4.14 11.88
CA GLN A 371 28.84 4.00 13.22
C GLN A 371 28.02 4.69 14.32
N ALA A 372 27.41 5.83 13.99
CA ALA A 372 26.61 6.60 14.94
C ALA A 372 25.28 5.91 15.30
N LEU A 373 24.82 4.89 14.55
CA LEU A 373 23.56 4.19 14.82
C LEU A 373 23.57 3.45 16.16
N THR A 374 24.69 2.81 16.52
CA THR A 374 24.83 2.13 17.82
C THR A 374 24.62 3.09 19.00
N LEU A 375 25.03 4.35 18.85
CA LEU A 375 24.85 5.38 19.88
C LEU A 375 23.39 5.87 20.02
N LYS A 376 22.49 5.48 19.10
CA LYS A 376 21.08 5.91 19.12
C LYS A 376 20.17 5.02 19.95
N PHE A 377 20.62 3.81 20.27
CA PHE A 377 19.90 2.90 21.14
C PHE A 377 20.45 3.00 22.57
N SER A 378 19.56 3.01 23.56
CA SER A 378 19.95 3.01 24.97
C SER A 378 20.23 1.59 25.44
N GLY A 379 21.41 1.34 26.02
CA GLY A 379 21.76 0.05 26.62
C GLY A 379 22.52 -0.89 25.67
N ASN A 380 22.55 -2.17 26.02
CA ASN A 380 23.31 -3.22 25.32
C ASN A 380 22.54 -3.74 24.08
N VAL A 381 22.08 -2.83 23.22
CA VAL A 381 21.36 -3.17 21.98
C VAL A 381 22.37 -3.43 20.88
N GLN A 382 22.26 -4.59 20.25
CA GLN A 382 23.10 -4.89 19.10
C GLN A 382 22.51 -4.32 17.82
N VAL A 383 23.28 -3.50 17.11
CA VAL A 383 22.84 -2.86 15.88
C VAL A 383 23.47 -3.53 14.66
N VAL A 384 22.60 -3.96 13.75
CA VAL A 384 22.96 -4.50 12.43
C VAL A 384 22.41 -3.57 11.37
N ALA A 385 23.28 -2.77 10.74
CA ALA A 385 22.90 -1.94 9.61
C ALA A 385 22.87 -2.79 8.33
N VAL A 386 21.74 -2.83 7.65
CA VAL A 386 21.58 -3.43 6.33
C VAL A 386 21.68 -2.31 5.30
N LEU A 387 22.77 -2.30 4.54
CA LEU A 387 23.04 -1.34 3.49
C LEU A 387 22.64 -1.92 2.14
N CYS A 388 21.62 -1.35 1.50
CA CYS A 388 21.15 -1.77 0.18
C CYS A 388 21.91 -0.99 -0.90
N ASN A 389 22.75 -1.70 -1.66
CA ASN A 389 23.57 -1.11 -2.72
C ASN A 389 23.74 -2.10 -3.88
N PRO A 390 22.86 -2.03 -4.92
CA PRO A 390 22.93 -2.91 -6.09
C PRO A 390 24.28 -2.92 -6.83
N ASN A 391 25.09 -1.88 -6.65
CA ASN A 391 26.36 -1.69 -7.35
C ASN A 391 27.58 -2.20 -6.56
N GLU A 392 27.41 -2.63 -5.31
CA GLU A 392 28.50 -3.11 -4.46
C GLU A 392 28.38 -4.61 -4.20
N GLN A 393 29.52 -5.29 -4.10
CA GLN A 393 29.53 -6.71 -3.76
C GLN A 393 29.05 -6.93 -2.32
N PRO A 394 28.34 -8.05 -2.07
CA PRO A 394 27.89 -8.37 -0.73
C PRO A 394 29.06 -8.46 0.25
N SER A 395 28.94 -7.75 1.36
CA SER A 395 30.01 -7.72 2.36
C SER A 395 29.46 -7.60 3.77
N PHE A 396 30.26 -8.04 4.73
CA PHE A 396 29.98 -7.90 6.14
C PHE A 396 31.18 -7.25 6.82
N ARG A 397 30.98 -6.16 7.53
CA ARG A 397 32.04 -5.40 8.21
C ARG A 397 31.54 -4.94 9.57
N ASP A 398 32.39 -4.96 10.59
CA ASP A 398 32.08 -4.31 11.87
C ASP A 398 32.70 -2.91 11.88
N LEU A 399 31.87 -1.90 12.15
CA LEU A 399 32.26 -0.51 12.25
C LEU A 399 31.97 -0.01 13.67
N ALA A 400 32.99 -0.08 14.54
CA ALA A 400 32.95 0.44 15.91
C ALA A 400 31.71 -0.03 16.70
N GLY A 401 31.37 -1.32 16.61
CA GLY A 401 30.22 -1.93 17.30
C GLY A 401 28.94 -1.98 16.48
N THR A 402 28.92 -1.35 15.29
CA THR A 402 27.82 -1.49 14.33
C THR A 402 28.19 -2.53 13.28
N SER A 403 27.50 -3.66 13.26
CA SER A 403 27.67 -4.65 12.18
C SER A 403 26.98 -4.14 10.91
N VAL A 404 27.74 -3.93 9.84
CA VAL A 404 27.23 -3.48 8.54
C VAL A 404 27.19 -4.65 7.56
N LEU A 405 25.99 -4.95 7.09
CA LEU A 405 25.67 -5.95 6.09
C LEU A 405 25.32 -5.23 4.78
N THR A 406 26.24 -5.21 3.81
CA THR A 406 25.96 -4.69 2.47
C THR A 406 25.38 -5.80 1.60
N ILE A 407 24.25 -5.53 0.96
CA ILE A 407 23.63 -6.43 -0.02
C ILE A 407 23.52 -5.76 -1.39
N GLY A 408 23.87 -6.50 -2.44
CA GLY A 408 23.72 -6.08 -3.83
C GLY A 408 22.48 -6.71 -4.50
N VAL A 409 22.05 -7.87 -4.02
CA VAL A 409 20.78 -8.51 -4.37
C VAL A 409 20.12 -9.09 -3.13
N LEU A 410 18.80 -9.31 -3.18
CA LEU A 410 18.07 -9.84 -2.02
C LEU A 410 18.57 -11.22 -1.57
N ASP A 411 19.01 -12.09 -2.49
CA ASP A 411 19.53 -13.42 -2.14
C ASP A 411 20.84 -13.38 -1.34
N ASP A 412 21.57 -12.26 -1.35
CA ASP A 412 22.79 -12.09 -0.56
C ASP A 412 22.52 -12.24 0.93
N PHE A 413 21.32 -11.84 1.40
CA PHE A 413 20.89 -12.03 2.79
C PHE A 413 21.03 -13.48 3.25
N ARG A 414 20.63 -14.42 2.39
CA ARG A 414 20.67 -15.84 2.72
C ARG A 414 22.11 -16.30 2.90
N SER A 415 23.00 -15.92 1.99
CA SER A 415 24.39 -16.35 2.00
C SER A 415 25.17 -15.73 3.17
N LEU A 416 25.04 -14.43 3.40
CA LEU A 416 25.77 -13.71 4.44
C LEU A 416 25.33 -14.13 5.85
N LEU A 417 24.04 -14.33 6.07
CA LEU A 417 23.54 -14.78 7.38
C LEU A 417 23.86 -16.26 7.64
N SER A 418 23.88 -17.11 6.59
CA SER A 418 24.27 -18.52 6.76
C SER A 418 25.74 -18.70 7.16
N ARG A 419 26.65 -17.88 6.62
CA ARG A 419 28.09 -17.94 6.94
C ARG A 419 28.43 -17.56 8.38
N ARG A 420 27.56 -16.80 9.05
CA ARG A 420 27.69 -16.42 10.46
C ARG A 420 27.03 -17.41 11.41
N ALA A 421 26.06 -18.19 10.91
CA ALA A 421 25.35 -19.15 11.73
C ALA A 421 26.03 -20.54 11.80
N ALA A 422 26.94 -20.81 10.86
CA ALA A 422 27.80 -21.99 10.80
C ALA A 422 29.15 -21.67 11.44
#